data_AF-A0AAW8R2F9-F1
#
_entry.id   AF-A0AAW8R2F9-F1
#
_cell.length_a   1.000
_cell.length_b   1.000
_cell.length_c   1.000
_cell.angle_alpha   90.00
_cell.angle_beta   90.00
_cell.angle_gamma   90.00
#
_symmetry.space_group_name_H-M   'P 1'
#
loop_
_entity.id
_entity.type
_entity.pdbx_description
1 polymer ?
#
loop_
_entity_poly.entity_id
_entity_poly.type
_entity_poly.pdbx_seq_one_letter_code
_entity_poly.pdbx_strand_id
1 'polypeptide(L)'
;MNLTIKTALVASLFALHFTTNAEDISVGVGAGMSYSGLGANVAYVSETDMKYVSAGCVSYSSNSGSTCGAGIGWIKTDLFDNDSNKHGLGAYLGVVGVETAFLRDDKAVYGAGLGYHYFFNGIDKSGFNLGITVVAADTEDDDKFGLSLQAGYQF
;
A
#
# COMPACT_ATOMS: atom_id res chain seq x y z
N MET A 1 -26.19 30.51 -27.87
CA MET A 1 -26.82 30.29 -26.55
C MET A 1 -26.78 28.79 -26.28
N ASN A 2 -26.37 28.37 -25.08
CA ASN A 2 -26.13 26.99 -24.59
C ASN A 2 -24.70 26.45 -24.68
N LEU A 3 -23.83 26.88 -23.75
CA LEU A 3 -22.65 26.12 -23.35
C LEU A 3 -22.23 26.41 -21.90
N THR A 4 -23.18 26.44 -20.95
CA THR A 4 -22.88 26.82 -19.56
C THR A 4 -23.63 26.03 -18.48
N ILE A 5 -24.18 24.85 -18.81
CA ILE A 5 -24.96 24.05 -17.85
C ILE A 5 -24.54 22.57 -17.91
N LYS A 6 -23.24 22.28 -17.78
CA LYS A 6 -22.76 20.90 -17.51
C LYS A 6 -21.61 20.79 -16.49
N THR A 7 -21.04 21.90 -16.02
CA THR A 7 -19.90 21.90 -15.09
C THR A 7 -20.26 22.08 -13.61
N ALA A 8 -21.54 22.12 -13.25
CA ALA A 8 -21.98 22.41 -11.87
C ALA A 8 -22.30 21.19 -10.99
N LEU A 9 -22.09 19.95 -11.45
CA LEU A 9 -22.48 18.75 -10.68
C LEU A 9 -21.30 17.98 -10.03
N VAL A 10 -20.04 18.38 -10.25
CA VAL A 10 -18.88 17.63 -9.74
C VAL A 10 -18.32 18.18 -8.42
N ALA A 11 -18.77 19.35 -7.95
CA ALA A 11 -18.18 20.01 -6.78
C ALA A 11 -18.97 19.85 -5.46
N SER A 12 -20.03 19.04 -5.40
CA SER A 12 -20.94 19.02 -4.24
C SER A 12 -21.03 17.71 -3.46
N LEU A 13 -20.09 16.77 -3.64
CA LEU A 13 -20.11 15.48 -2.92
C LEU A 13 -18.85 15.17 -2.08
N PHE A 14 -18.16 16.21 -1.58
CA PHE A 14 -17.09 16.05 -0.60
C PHE A 14 -17.34 16.89 0.66
N ALA A 15 -18.55 16.78 1.20
CA ALA A 15 -18.84 17.20 2.57
C ALA A 15 -18.94 15.94 3.46
N LEU A 16 -17.88 15.15 3.47
CA LEU A 16 -17.66 14.16 4.53
C LEU A 16 -17.39 14.95 5.81
N HIS A 17 -18.37 14.95 6.70
CA HIS A 17 -18.21 15.43 8.05
C HIS A 17 -17.30 14.45 8.78
N PHE A 18 -16.02 14.79 8.93
CA PHE A 18 -15.11 14.03 9.79
C PHE A 18 -15.47 14.34 11.24
N THR A 19 -16.15 13.40 11.90
CA THR A 19 -16.20 13.38 13.36
C THR A 19 -14.80 13.01 13.86
N THR A 20 -14.13 13.94 14.51
CA THR A 20 -12.79 13.75 15.09
C THR A 20 -12.86 12.77 16.25
N ASN A 21 -12.63 11.49 15.97
CA ASN A 21 -11.80 10.66 16.84
C ASN A 21 -10.36 10.79 16.31
N ALA A 22 -9.34 10.63 17.15
CA ALA A 22 -7.93 10.93 16.83
C ALA A 22 -7.35 9.99 15.73
N GLU A 23 -7.82 10.15 14.50
CA GLU A 23 -7.45 9.44 13.29
C GLU A 23 -6.81 10.47 12.35
N ASP A 24 -5.51 10.35 12.12
CA ASP A 24 -4.75 11.25 11.27
C ASP A 24 -4.54 10.63 9.87
N ILE A 25 -4.50 11.48 8.85
CA ILE A 25 -4.09 11.08 7.50
C ILE A 25 -2.57 11.11 7.44
N SER A 26 -1.98 9.98 7.05
CA SER A 26 -0.55 9.91 6.73
C SER A 26 -0.35 9.67 5.24
N VAL A 27 0.74 10.23 4.71
CA VAL A 27 1.22 9.96 3.35
C VAL A 27 2.59 9.31 3.47
N GLY A 28 2.81 8.22 2.74
CA GLY A 28 4.08 7.51 2.76
C GLY A 28 4.69 7.39 1.38
N VAL A 29 6.03 7.33 1.33
CA VAL A 29 6.79 6.98 0.13
C VAL A 29 7.85 5.94 0.48
N GLY A 30 8.12 5.02 -0.44
CA GLY A 30 9.09 3.96 -0.16
C GLY A 30 9.12 2.85 -1.19
N ALA A 31 9.80 1.79 -0.80
CA ALA A 31 9.89 0.52 -1.52
C ALA A 31 9.28 -0.60 -0.65
N GLY A 32 8.51 -1.50 -1.24
CA GLY A 32 7.91 -2.67 -0.58
C GLY A 32 6.39 -2.76 -0.76
N MET A 33 5.75 -3.73 -0.10
CA MET A 33 4.32 -4.00 -0.31
C MET A 33 3.42 -2.87 0.17
N SER A 34 3.76 -2.17 1.26
CA SER A 34 3.00 -0.98 1.68
C SER A 34 3.05 0.19 0.69
N TYR A 35 3.86 0.08 -0.37
CA TYR A 35 4.04 1.09 -1.41
C TYR A 35 3.80 0.52 -2.83
N SER A 36 3.24 -0.70 -2.94
CA SER A 36 3.07 -1.44 -4.20
C SER A 36 4.34 -1.53 -5.05
N GLY A 37 5.47 -1.86 -4.41
CA GLY A 37 6.79 -1.82 -5.02
C GLY A 37 7.48 -0.51 -4.68
N LEU A 38 8.04 0.20 -5.66
CA LEU A 38 8.54 1.57 -5.48
C LEU A 38 7.37 2.54 -5.73
N GLY A 39 6.93 3.25 -4.70
CA GLY A 39 5.72 4.05 -4.80
C GLY A 39 5.35 4.82 -3.55
N ALA A 40 4.05 5.03 -3.38
CA ALA A 40 3.47 5.82 -2.31
C ALA A 40 2.22 5.16 -1.73
N ASN A 41 1.85 5.59 -0.52
CA ASN A 41 0.58 5.25 0.09
C ASN A 41 -0.08 6.47 0.74
N VAL A 42 -1.39 6.34 0.94
CA VAL A 42 -2.19 7.23 1.78
C VAL A 42 -2.90 6.36 2.80
N ALA A 43 -2.80 6.74 4.06
CA ALA A 43 -3.27 5.94 5.17
C ALA A 43 -4.14 6.73 6.13
N TYR A 44 -5.15 6.06 6.67
CA TYR A 44 -5.81 6.43 7.92
C TYR A 44 -5.07 5.75 9.06
N VAL A 45 -4.60 6.53 10.02
CA VAL A 45 -3.72 6.07 11.09
C VAL A 45 -4.29 6.44 12.45
N SER A 46 -4.31 5.47 13.36
CA SER A 46 -4.53 5.66 14.79
C SER A 46 -3.27 5.23 15.56
N GLU A 47 -3.33 5.30 16.89
CA GLU A 47 -2.22 4.88 17.76
C GLU A 47 -1.76 3.43 17.51
N THR A 48 -2.65 2.54 17.06
CA THR A 48 -2.36 1.10 16.90
C THR A 48 -2.74 0.51 15.54
N ASP A 49 -3.44 1.26 14.69
CA ASP A 49 -3.94 0.79 13.40
C ASP A 49 -3.51 1.71 12.25
N MET A 50 -3.11 1.13 11.13
CA MET A 50 -2.89 1.84 9.87
C MET A 50 -3.61 1.12 8.74
N LYS A 51 -4.60 1.77 8.12
CA LYS A 51 -5.32 1.27 6.94
C LYS A 51 -4.93 2.13 5.75
N TYR A 52 -4.42 1.54 4.69
CA TYR A 52 -3.85 2.31 3.59
C TYR A 52 -4.28 1.80 2.21
N VAL A 53 -4.21 2.72 1.25
CA VAL A 53 -4.20 2.44 -0.18
C VAL A 53 -2.83 2.86 -0.73
N SER A 54 -2.32 2.12 -1.70
CA SER A 54 -0.98 2.30 -2.24
C SER A 54 -0.97 2.16 -3.75
N ALA A 55 0.00 2.81 -4.39
CA ALA A 55 0.26 2.70 -5.81
C ALA A 55 1.76 2.85 -6.07
N GLY A 56 2.30 2.04 -6.98
CA GLY A 56 3.73 1.95 -7.24
C GLY A 56 4.05 0.97 -8.36
N CYS A 57 5.35 0.78 -8.60
CA CYS A 57 5.85 -0.14 -9.61
C CYS A 57 6.70 -1.25 -8.99
N VAL A 58 6.38 -2.49 -9.34
CA VAL A 58 7.02 -3.71 -8.77
C VAL A 58 8.18 -4.21 -9.61
N SER A 59 8.27 -3.82 -10.87
CA SER A 59 9.39 -4.15 -11.75
C SER A 59 9.65 -3.02 -12.75
N TYR A 60 10.87 -3.02 -13.29
CA TYR A 60 11.25 -2.24 -14.45
C TYR A 60 12.18 -3.08 -15.33
N SER A 61 11.92 -3.09 -16.63
CA SER A 61 12.82 -3.66 -17.62
C SER A 61 12.97 -2.72 -18.82
N SER A 62 14.16 -2.72 -19.43
CA SER A 62 14.43 -1.92 -20.63
C SER A 62 13.60 -2.36 -21.85
N ASN A 63 13.01 -3.56 -21.83
CA ASN A 63 12.30 -4.14 -22.97
C ASN A 63 10.77 -4.02 -22.86
N SER A 64 10.22 -3.96 -21.64
CA SER A 64 8.79 -3.98 -21.34
C SER A 64 8.31 -2.77 -20.52
N GLY A 65 9.23 -1.91 -20.05
CA GLY A 65 8.88 -0.74 -19.25
C GLY A 65 8.68 -1.07 -17.76
N SER A 66 7.89 -0.24 -17.08
CA SER A 66 7.56 -0.42 -15.64
C SER A 66 6.21 -1.11 -15.47
N THR A 67 6.17 -2.18 -14.68
CA THR A 67 4.90 -2.80 -14.28
C THR A 67 4.44 -2.17 -12.97
N CYS A 68 3.32 -1.45 -13.04
CA CYS A 68 2.77 -0.71 -11.93
C CYS A 68 1.38 -1.21 -11.55
N GLY A 69 1.02 -1.01 -10.29
CA GLY A 69 -0.25 -1.46 -9.76
C GLY A 69 -0.59 -0.71 -8.47
N ALA A 70 -1.68 -1.16 -7.86
CA ALA A 70 -2.18 -0.63 -6.62
C ALA A 70 -2.44 -1.75 -5.63
N GLY A 71 -2.56 -1.37 -4.36
CA GLY A 71 -2.88 -2.30 -3.28
C GLY A 71 -3.53 -1.59 -2.10
N ILE A 72 -4.14 -2.38 -1.25
CA ILE A 72 -4.70 -1.98 0.02
C ILE A 72 -4.06 -2.79 1.12
N GLY A 73 -3.98 -2.24 2.32
CA GLY A 73 -3.49 -3.00 3.46
C GLY A 73 -3.92 -2.45 4.80
N TRP A 74 -3.69 -3.27 5.81
CA TRP A 74 -3.99 -2.96 7.19
C TRP A 74 -2.87 -3.47 8.08
N ILE A 75 -2.33 -2.62 8.93
CA ILE A 75 -1.28 -2.95 9.90
C ILE A 75 -1.82 -2.68 11.30
N LYS A 76 -1.56 -3.61 12.21
CA LYS A 76 -1.90 -3.55 13.64
C LYS A 76 -0.65 -3.70 14.49
N THR A 77 -0.51 -2.87 15.53
CA THR A 77 0.61 -2.96 16.48
C THR A 77 0.22 -3.54 17.84
N ASP A 78 -1.07 -3.74 18.09
CA ASP A 78 -1.64 -4.18 19.38
C ASP A 78 -1.81 -5.70 19.49
N LEU A 79 -1.29 -6.49 18.54
CA LEU A 79 -1.43 -7.95 18.52
C LEU A 79 -0.51 -8.67 19.51
N PHE A 80 0.52 -7.98 20.01
CA PHE A 80 1.41 -8.47 21.04
C PHE A 80 1.41 -7.48 22.19
N ASP A 81 1.43 -7.98 23.41
CA ASP A 81 1.38 -7.21 24.66
C ASP A 81 2.71 -6.44 24.90
N ASN A 82 2.99 -5.49 24.01
CA ASN A 82 4.13 -4.60 24.05
C ASN A 82 3.57 -3.19 24.24
N ASP A 83 4.01 -2.47 25.27
CA ASP A 83 3.72 -1.05 25.51
C ASP A 83 4.29 -0.11 24.42
N SER A 84 4.47 -0.58 23.18
CA SER A 84 5.00 0.19 22.06
C SER A 84 4.23 -0.07 20.78
N ASN A 85 3.84 1.00 20.09
CA ASN A 85 3.23 0.95 18.77
C ASN A 85 4.25 0.94 17.61
N LYS A 86 5.43 0.36 17.85
CA LYS A 86 6.53 0.31 16.86
C LYS A 86 6.54 -0.98 16.05
N HIS A 87 5.95 -2.05 16.58
CA HIS A 87 5.98 -3.38 15.99
C HIS A 87 4.60 -3.69 15.41
N GLY A 88 4.49 -3.76 14.09
CA GLY A 88 3.23 -4.01 13.39
C GLY A 88 3.21 -5.35 12.69
N LEU A 89 2.07 -6.02 12.69
CA LEU A 89 1.75 -7.07 11.73
C LEU A 89 0.68 -6.56 10.77
N GLY A 90 0.85 -6.88 9.49
CA GLY A 90 -0.04 -6.38 8.45
C GLY A 90 -0.49 -7.43 7.46
N ALA A 91 -1.66 -7.16 6.89
CA ALA A 91 -2.17 -7.84 5.72
C ALA A 91 -2.17 -6.86 4.53
N TYR A 92 -1.90 -7.39 3.35
CA TYR A 92 -1.85 -6.65 2.10
C TYR A 92 -2.62 -7.42 1.02
N LEU A 93 -3.34 -6.70 0.17
CA LEU A 93 -3.98 -7.21 -1.04
C LEU A 93 -3.66 -6.24 -2.18
N GLY A 94 -3.10 -6.72 -3.28
CA GLY A 94 -2.73 -5.86 -4.39
C GLY A 94 -1.73 -6.49 -5.33
N VAL A 95 -1.00 -5.64 -6.06
CA VAL A 95 0.11 -6.10 -6.90
C VAL A 95 1.23 -6.69 -6.03
N VAL A 96 1.62 -7.93 -6.31
CA VAL A 96 2.67 -8.66 -5.57
C VAL A 96 3.83 -9.11 -6.45
N GLY A 97 3.73 -8.95 -7.77
CA GLY A 97 4.81 -9.31 -8.68
C GLY A 97 4.47 -9.10 -10.15
N VAL A 98 5.29 -9.73 -10.99
CA VAL A 98 5.13 -9.74 -12.45
C VAL A 98 5.22 -11.15 -13.00
N GLU A 99 4.43 -11.41 -14.03
CA GLU A 99 4.54 -12.63 -14.83
C GLU A 99 5.08 -12.28 -16.21
N THR A 100 6.21 -12.91 -16.56
CA THR A 100 6.86 -12.71 -17.86
C THR A 100 6.28 -13.71 -18.85
N ALA A 101 5.39 -13.27 -19.72
CA ALA A 101 4.93 -14.09 -20.85
C ALA A 101 6.06 -14.21 -21.89
N PHE A 102 6.28 -15.41 -22.43
CA PHE A 102 7.31 -15.72 -23.45
C PHE A 102 7.27 -14.82 -24.71
N LEU A 103 6.20 -14.04 -24.90
CA LEU A 103 6.01 -13.10 -26.01
C LEU A 103 5.58 -11.70 -25.51
N ARG A 104 6.46 -11.04 -24.73
CA ARG A 104 6.62 -9.57 -24.61
C ARG A 104 5.49 -8.71 -24.02
N ASP A 105 4.86 -9.12 -22.93
CA ASP A 105 4.21 -8.15 -22.03
C ASP A 105 4.30 -8.63 -20.57
N ASP A 106 4.94 -7.82 -19.71
CA ASP A 106 5.00 -8.07 -18.27
C ASP A 106 3.66 -7.68 -17.64
N LYS A 107 2.92 -8.67 -17.16
CA LYS A 107 1.62 -8.44 -16.51
C LYS A 107 1.78 -8.36 -15.01
N ALA A 108 1.08 -7.40 -14.40
CA ALA A 108 1.00 -7.30 -12.95
C ALA A 108 0.25 -8.51 -12.39
N VAL A 109 0.89 -9.20 -11.43
CA VAL A 109 0.29 -10.31 -10.69
C VAL A 109 -0.29 -9.76 -9.40
N TYR A 110 -1.56 -10.07 -9.14
CA TYR A 110 -2.27 -9.67 -7.94
C TYR A 110 -2.35 -10.83 -6.94
N GLY A 111 -2.23 -10.51 -5.67
CA GLY A 111 -2.24 -11.51 -4.62
C GLY A 111 -2.41 -10.89 -3.24
N ALA A 112 -2.06 -11.69 -2.24
CA ALA A 112 -2.14 -11.33 -0.83
C ALA A 112 -0.78 -11.42 -0.16
N GLY A 113 -0.59 -10.69 0.94
CA GLY A 113 0.61 -10.78 1.74
C GLY A 113 0.35 -10.61 3.23
N LEU A 114 1.18 -11.27 4.03
CA LEU A 114 1.26 -11.08 5.48
C LEU A 114 2.66 -10.61 5.82
N GLY A 115 2.76 -9.55 6.61
CA GLY A 115 4.04 -8.90 6.86
C GLY A 115 4.22 -8.41 8.28
N TYR A 116 5.47 -8.19 8.62
CA TYR A 116 5.90 -7.51 9.82
C TYR A 116 6.50 -6.16 9.44
N HIS A 117 6.20 -5.13 10.24
CA HIS A 117 6.63 -3.76 10.04
C HIS A 117 7.22 -3.20 11.33
N TYR A 118 8.30 -2.44 11.22
CA TYR A 118 8.91 -1.71 12.32
C TYR A 118 8.90 -0.22 12.04
N PHE A 119 8.21 0.55 12.88
CA PHE A 119 8.12 2.01 12.82
C PHE A 119 9.06 2.61 13.86
N PHE A 120 10.06 3.38 13.44
CA PHE A 120 11.09 3.89 14.36
C PHE A 120 10.51 4.83 15.44
N ASN A 121 9.50 5.61 15.06
CA ASN A 121 8.86 6.63 15.89
C ASN A 121 7.47 6.23 16.41
N GLY A 122 6.99 5.03 16.07
CA GLY A 122 5.59 4.62 16.27
C GLY A 122 4.76 4.71 14.99
N ILE A 123 3.71 3.88 14.88
CA ILE A 123 2.87 3.79 13.67
C ILE A 123 2.10 5.07 13.38
N ASP A 124 1.82 5.89 14.39
CA ASP A 124 1.03 7.13 14.35
C ASP A 124 1.88 8.40 14.23
N LYS A 125 3.19 8.27 14.02
CA LYS A 125 4.13 9.39 13.92
C LYS A 125 4.87 9.39 12.60
N SER A 126 5.26 10.57 12.13
CA SER A 126 6.14 10.70 10.98
C SER A 126 7.49 10.04 11.26
N GLY A 127 8.04 9.30 10.30
CA GLY A 127 9.31 8.63 10.48
C GLY A 127 9.59 7.52 9.47
N PHE A 128 10.78 6.95 9.60
CA PHE A 128 11.17 5.78 8.81
C PHE A 128 10.46 4.52 9.31
N ASN A 129 10.21 3.60 8.38
CA ASN A 129 9.78 2.25 8.68
C ASN A 129 10.51 1.23 7.81
N LEU A 130 10.61 0.01 8.34
CA LEU A 130 11.13 -1.17 7.66
C LEU A 130 10.12 -2.30 7.74
N GLY A 131 10.18 -3.25 6.82
CA GLY A 131 9.30 -4.40 6.90
C GLY A 131 9.74 -5.58 6.06
N ILE A 132 9.05 -6.69 6.29
CA ILE A 132 9.19 -7.92 5.53
C ILE A 132 7.79 -8.51 5.33
N THR A 133 7.48 -8.92 4.11
CA THR A 133 6.17 -9.45 3.75
C THR A 133 6.35 -10.74 2.97
N VAL A 134 5.70 -11.80 3.41
CA VAL A 134 5.51 -13.00 2.57
C VAL A 134 4.27 -12.78 1.73
N VAL A 135 4.36 -13.08 0.44
CA VAL A 135 3.26 -12.90 -0.52
C VAL A 135 2.92 -14.22 -1.18
N ALA A 136 1.64 -14.38 -1.51
CA ALA A 136 1.12 -15.48 -2.30
C ALA A 136 0.21 -14.93 -3.40
N ALA A 137 0.31 -15.49 -4.60
CA ALA A 137 -0.59 -15.24 -5.71
C ALA A 137 -1.02 -16.55 -6.34
N ASP A 138 -2.31 -16.67 -6.60
CA ASP A 138 -2.87 -17.72 -7.45
C ASP A 138 -2.69 -17.29 -8.91
N THR A 139 -1.98 -18.11 -9.70
CA THR A 139 -1.81 -17.91 -11.14
C THR A 139 -2.29 -19.15 -11.88
N GLU A 140 -2.76 -19.00 -13.12
CA GLU A 140 -3.44 -20.06 -13.89
C GLU A 140 -2.67 -21.40 -13.96
N ASP A 141 -1.34 -21.34 -13.83
CA ASP A 141 -0.46 -22.51 -13.93
C ASP A 141 0.10 -23.01 -12.58
N ASP A 142 0.19 -22.17 -11.52
CA ASP A 142 0.75 -22.55 -10.20
C ASP A 142 0.56 -21.47 -9.11
N ASP A 143 0.57 -21.89 -7.83
CA ASP A 143 0.67 -20.99 -6.68
C ASP A 143 2.08 -20.38 -6.57
N LYS A 144 2.19 -19.05 -6.61
CA LYS A 144 3.46 -18.33 -6.50
C LYS A 144 3.64 -17.73 -5.12
N PHE A 145 4.72 -18.13 -4.44
CA PHE A 145 5.13 -17.56 -3.16
C PHE A 145 6.35 -16.65 -3.33
N GLY A 146 6.38 -15.57 -2.57
CA GLY A 146 7.47 -14.58 -2.62
C GLY A 146 7.74 -13.92 -1.28
N LEU A 147 8.85 -13.19 -1.24
CA LEU A 147 9.25 -12.39 -0.08
C LEU A 147 9.61 -10.99 -0.54
N SER A 148 9.03 -9.99 0.12
CA SER A 148 9.32 -8.57 -0.11
C SER A 148 9.97 -7.98 1.12
N LEU A 149 11.06 -7.25 0.90
CA LEU A 149 11.59 -6.31 1.90
C LEU A 149 10.93 -4.95 1.69
N GLN A 150 10.84 -4.18 2.78
CA GLN A 150 10.26 -2.84 2.76
C GLN A 150 11.16 -1.84 3.47
N ALA A 151 11.26 -0.65 2.90
CA ALA A 151 11.83 0.53 3.51
C ALA A 151 11.09 1.77 3.01
N GLY A 152 10.67 2.64 3.92
CA GLY A 152 9.95 3.86 3.55
C GLY A 152 9.95 4.90 4.64
N TYR A 153 9.35 6.04 4.31
CA TYR A 153 9.11 7.14 5.23
C TYR A 153 7.63 7.51 5.17
N GLN A 154 7.02 7.72 6.34
CA GLN A 154 5.66 8.23 6.48
C GLN A 154 5.69 9.64 7.06
N PHE A 155 4.86 10.53 6.50
CA PHE A 155 4.67 11.90 6.94
C PHE A 155 3.43 12.01 7.82
#